data_AF-A0A9E2ZCM0-F1
#
_entry.id   AF-A0A9E2ZCM0-F1
#
_cell.length_a   1.000
_cell.length_b   1.000
_cell.length_c   1.000
_cell.angle_alpha   90.00
_cell.angle_beta   90.00
_cell.angle_gamma   90.00
#
_symmetry.space_group_name_H-M   'P 1'
#
loop_
_entity.id
_entity.type
_entity.pdbx_description
1 polymer ?
#
loop_
_entity_poly.entity_id
_entity_poly.type
_entity_poly.pdbx_seq_one_letter_code
_entity_poly.pdbx_strand_id
1 'polypeptide(L)'
;MHGWAPQAVDAVGGAAPNPDGYLNVFFTQSATSRQSGKEALGRITARREDRDKPTTWQTRQAQYDAVCAWGVPDHARLQRVSAIDMPVFVANGDSDPMILPHYSYLLAGLIPQAQVKIYPDSAHGFLFQHHAQFAADVEVFLSTQQ
;
A
#
# COMPACT_ATOMS: atom_id res chain seq x y z
N MET A 1 -6.20 -9.90 -6.01
CA MET A 1 -5.08 -10.10 -5.06
C MET A 1 -4.99 -11.55 -4.56
N HIS A 2 -5.35 -12.56 -5.36
CA HIS A 2 -5.09 -13.94 -4.95
C HIS A 2 -3.59 -14.22 -5.15
N GLY A 3 -2.84 -14.19 -4.05
CA GLY A 3 -1.38 -14.17 -4.09
C GLY A 3 -0.83 -12.81 -4.51
N TRP A 4 0.45 -12.60 -4.20
CA TRP A 4 1.22 -11.49 -4.76
C TRP A 4 1.74 -11.86 -6.15
N ALA A 5 1.98 -10.83 -6.98
CA ALA A 5 2.63 -11.06 -8.26
C ALA A 5 4.02 -11.70 -8.04
N PRO A 6 4.50 -12.59 -8.94
CA PRO A 6 5.76 -13.31 -8.77
C PRO A 6 6.94 -12.41 -8.42
N GLN A 7 7.07 -11.26 -9.10
CA GLN A 7 8.12 -10.29 -8.84
C GLN A 7 8.10 -9.72 -7.41
N ALA A 8 6.93 -9.58 -6.80
CA ALA A 8 6.81 -9.12 -5.42
C ALA A 8 7.13 -10.25 -4.43
N VAL A 9 6.74 -11.49 -4.74
CA VAL A 9 7.13 -12.69 -3.96
C VAL A 9 8.66 -12.86 -3.98
N ASP A 10 9.30 -12.74 -5.13
CA ASP A 10 10.76 -12.88 -5.22
C ASP A 10 11.49 -11.77 -4.46
N ALA A 11 10.98 -10.54 -4.52
CA ALA A 11 11.60 -9.39 -3.90
C ALA A 11 11.45 -9.36 -2.37
N VAL A 12 10.25 -9.63 -1.85
CA VAL A 12 9.90 -9.44 -0.42
C VAL A 12 9.24 -10.66 0.23
N GLY A 13 9.27 -11.82 -0.45
CA GLY A 13 8.70 -13.07 0.03
C GLY A 13 9.63 -13.94 0.87
N GLY A 14 10.92 -13.62 0.95
CA GLY A 14 11.90 -14.38 1.72
C GLY A 14 11.79 -14.17 3.24
N ALA A 15 12.40 -15.08 4.01
CA ALA A 15 12.42 -15.01 5.48
C ALA A 15 13.32 -13.91 6.04
N ALA A 16 14.43 -13.60 5.35
CA ALA A 16 15.32 -12.51 5.71
C ALA A 16 14.87 -11.19 5.05
N PRO A 17 14.98 -10.04 5.73
CA PRO A 17 14.76 -8.74 5.11
C PRO A 17 15.67 -8.54 3.90
N ASN A 18 15.11 -8.01 2.81
CA ASN A 18 15.82 -7.68 1.59
C ASN A 18 15.61 -6.19 1.25
N PRO A 19 16.55 -5.28 1.61
CA PRO A 19 16.41 -3.86 1.36
C PRO A 19 16.25 -3.50 -0.13
N ASP A 20 16.95 -4.19 -1.02
CA ASP A 20 16.85 -3.94 -2.45
C ASP A 20 15.49 -4.41 -2.99
N GLY A 21 15.04 -5.59 -2.54
CA GLY A 21 13.70 -6.10 -2.83
C GLY A 21 12.60 -5.15 -2.36
N TYR A 22 12.71 -4.65 -1.12
CA TYR A 22 11.80 -3.63 -0.59
C TYR A 22 11.76 -2.40 -1.49
N LEU A 23 12.92 -1.83 -1.82
CA LEU A 23 12.96 -0.63 -2.65
C LEU A 23 12.39 -0.87 -4.05
N ASN A 24 12.55 -2.07 -4.62
CA ASN A 24 12.04 -2.39 -5.97
C ASN A 24 10.52 -2.55 -6.03
N VAL A 25 9.88 -2.91 -4.91
CA VAL A 25 8.42 -3.09 -4.88
C VAL A 25 7.71 -1.82 -4.38
N PHE A 26 8.32 -1.11 -3.44
CA PHE A 26 7.69 0.05 -2.79
C PHE A 26 7.99 1.38 -3.49
N PHE A 27 9.02 1.46 -4.34
CA PHE A 27 9.44 2.68 -5.02
C PHE A 27 9.67 2.41 -6.51
N THR A 28 9.49 3.43 -7.35
CA THR A 28 9.78 3.31 -8.79
C THR A 28 11.29 3.30 -9.02
N GLN A 29 11.69 3.08 -10.28
CA GLN A 29 13.09 3.12 -10.69
C GLN A 29 13.61 4.56 -10.92
N SER A 30 12.76 5.59 -10.76
CA SER A 30 13.21 6.97 -10.90
C SER A 30 14.21 7.35 -9.81
N ALA A 31 15.17 8.21 -10.14
CA ALA A 31 16.17 8.65 -9.16
C ALA A 31 15.52 9.27 -7.92
N THR A 32 14.45 10.05 -8.11
CA THR A 32 13.69 10.71 -7.03
C THR A 32 13.00 9.68 -6.14
N SER A 33 12.25 8.73 -6.71
CA SER A 33 11.54 7.71 -5.94
C SER A 33 12.52 6.80 -5.18
N ARG A 34 13.63 6.41 -5.82
CA ARG A 34 14.71 5.64 -5.17
C ARG A 34 15.34 6.38 -4.00
N GLN A 35 15.55 7.68 -4.14
CA GLN A 35 16.09 8.51 -3.06
C GLN A 35 15.10 8.62 -1.89
N SER A 36 13.82 8.89 -2.17
CA SER A 36 12.77 8.88 -1.15
C SER A 36 12.65 7.53 -0.44
N GLY A 37 12.85 6.42 -1.15
CA GLY A 37 12.86 5.08 -0.54
C GLY A 37 13.99 4.86 0.43
N LYS A 38 15.21 5.33 0.12
CA LYS A 38 16.35 5.30 1.04
C LYS A 38 16.07 6.15 2.29
N GLU A 39 15.49 7.33 2.11
CA GLU A 39 15.11 8.21 3.22
C GLU A 39 14.02 7.59 4.10
N ALA A 40 13.02 6.93 3.49
CA ALA A 40 11.99 6.21 4.21
C ALA A 40 12.56 5.05 5.03
N LEU A 41 13.47 4.24 4.46
CA LEU A 41 14.19 3.21 5.20
C LEU A 41 15.01 3.79 6.36
N GLY A 42 15.67 4.93 6.13
CA GLY A 42 16.38 5.67 7.17
C GLY A 42 15.45 6.03 8.33
N ARG A 43 14.26 6.58 8.04
CA ARG A 43 13.25 6.91 9.07
C ARG A 43 12.75 5.69 9.83
N ILE A 44 12.40 4.61 9.14
CA ILE A 44 11.90 3.35 9.74
C ILE A 44 12.93 2.71 10.67
N THR A 45 14.21 2.85 10.36
CA THR A 45 15.31 2.25 11.14
C THR A 45 15.91 3.19 12.19
N ALA A 46 15.56 4.49 12.17
CA ALA A 46 16.13 5.49 13.08
C ALA A 46 15.77 5.28 14.56
N ARG A 47 14.53 4.88 14.87
CA ARG A 47 14.09 4.68 16.26
C ARG A 47 14.82 3.46 16.86
N ARG A 48 15.57 3.66 17.95
CA ARG A 48 16.29 2.58 18.66
C ARG A 48 15.70 2.21 20.01
N GLU A 49 14.92 3.11 20.61
CA GLU A 49 14.34 2.95 21.94
C GLU A 49 12.84 2.66 21.85
N ASP A 50 12.34 1.84 22.79
CA ASP A 50 10.93 1.47 22.89
C ASP A 50 10.36 0.94 21.55
N ARG A 51 11.11 0.05 20.90
CA ARG A 51 10.66 -0.64 19.70
C ARG A 51 9.78 -1.82 20.06
N ASP A 52 8.74 -2.04 19.27
CA ASP A 52 8.02 -3.30 19.29
C ASP A 52 8.97 -4.48 19.02
N LYS A 53 8.66 -5.63 19.63
CA LYS A 53 9.40 -6.86 19.39
C LYS A 53 9.25 -7.27 17.92
N PRO A 54 10.34 -7.65 17.23
CA PRO A 54 10.23 -8.18 15.87
C PRO A 54 9.27 -9.36 15.81
N THR A 55 8.48 -9.42 14.73
CA THR A 55 7.56 -10.52 14.45
C THR A 55 8.34 -11.77 14.00
N THR A 56 7.66 -12.93 13.97
CA THR A 56 8.26 -14.20 13.53
C THR A 56 7.97 -14.47 12.06
N TRP A 57 8.76 -15.35 11.44
CA TRP A 57 8.48 -15.83 10.08
C TRP A 57 7.09 -16.48 9.97
N GLN A 58 6.69 -17.22 10.99
CA GLN A 58 5.38 -17.85 11.09
C GLN A 58 4.26 -16.81 11.10
N THR A 59 4.43 -15.69 11.83
CA THR A 59 3.48 -14.57 11.84
C THR A 59 3.35 -13.96 10.45
N ARG A 60 4.47 -13.72 9.75
CA ARG A 60 4.46 -13.23 8.37
C ARG A 60 3.73 -14.19 7.44
N GLN A 61 4.00 -15.50 7.52
CA GLN A 61 3.37 -16.49 6.66
C GLN A 61 1.86 -16.54 6.90
N ALA A 62 1.41 -16.53 8.15
CA ALA A 62 -0.01 -16.48 8.49
C ALA A 62 -0.71 -15.22 7.93
N GLN A 63 -0.05 -14.06 7.95
CA GLN A 63 -0.56 -12.84 7.31
C GLN A 63 -0.70 -13.03 5.79
N TYR A 64 0.29 -13.61 5.12
CA TYR A 64 0.24 -13.87 3.68
C TYR A 64 -0.85 -14.88 3.31
N ASP A 65 -0.99 -15.96 4.09
CA ASP A 65 -2.04 -16.97 3.87
C ASP A 65 -3.43 -16.34 4.00
N ALA A 66 -3.62 -15.43 4.96
CA ALA A 66 -4.87 -14.67 5.09
C ALA A 66 -5.15 -13.77 3.87
N VAL A 67 -4.13 -13.08 3.35
CA VAL A 67 -4.24 -12.29 2.11
C VAL A 67 -4.66 -13.18 0.93
N CYS A 68 -4.02 -14.35 0.77
CA CYS A 68 -4.34 -15.30 -0.29
C CYS A 68 -5.77 -15.85 -0.18
N ALA A 69 -6.18 -16.25 1.03
CA ALA A 69 -7.51 -16.78 1.30
C ALA A 69 -8.61 -15.74 1.04
N TRP A 70 -8.39 -14.48 1.45
CA TRP A 70 -9.33 -13.39 1.17
C TRP A 70 -9.34 -12.98 -0.30
N GLY A 71 -8.17 -12.98 -0.93
CA GLY A 71 -7.94 -12.47 -2.28
C GLY A 71 -8.51 -13.31 -3.42
N VAL A 72 -9.09 -14.48 -3.12
CA VAL A 72 -9.85 -15.30 -4.08
C VAL A 72 -11.00 -14.44 -4.65
N PRO A 73 -11.06 -14.21 -5.97
CA PRO A 73 -12.08 -13.36 -6.57
C PRO A 73 -13.50 -13.84 -6.26
N ASP A 74 -14.32 -12.91 -5.78
CA ASP A 74 -15.73 -13.14 -5.46
C ASP A 74 -16.50 -11.85 -5.77
N HIS A 75 -17.37 -11.92 -6.79
CA HIS A 75 -18.15 -10.77 -7.23
C HIS A 75 -19.13 -10.28 -6.16
N ALA A 76 -19.66 -11.18 -5.33
CA ALA A 76 -20.57 -10.78 -4.25
C ALA A 76 -19.83 -9.93 -3.20
N ARG A 77 -18.56 -10.23 -2.93
CA ARG A 77 -17.72 -9.40 -2.03
C ARG A 77 -17.42 -8.03 -2.62
N LEU A 78 -17.14 -7.95 -3.92
CA LEU A 78 -16.96 -6.66 -4.59
C LEU A 78 -18.24 -5.84 -4.53
N GLN A 79 -19.40 -6.44 -4.82
CA GLN A 79 -20.67 -5.73 -4.80
C GLN A 79 -20.99 -5.11 -3.43
N ARG A 80 -20.54 -5.72 -2.31
CA ARG A 80 -20.75 -5.17 -0.97
C ARG A 80 -20.14 -3.79 -0.75
N VAL A 81 -19.12 -3.39 -1.53
CA VAL A 81 -18.53 -2.05 -1.38
C VAL A 81 -19.50 -0.95 -1.80
N SER A 82 -20.53 -1.26 -2.61
CA SER A 82 -21.56 -0.27 -2.97
C SER A 82 -22.51 0.07 -1.83
N ALA A 83 -22.46 -0.67 -0.72
CA ALA A 83 -23.23 -0.38 0.49
C ALA A 83 -22.47 0.55 1.46
N ILE A 84 -21.29 1.04 1.07
CA ILE A 84 -20.50 2.00 1.82
C ILE A 84 -21.05 3.40 1.48
N ASP A 85 -21.92 3.89 2.36
CA ASP A 85 -22.57 5.20 2.18
C ASP A 85 -21.75 6.35 2.76
N MET A 86 -20.70 6.08 3.55
CA MET A 86 -19.82 7.12 4.07
C MET A 86 -18.81 7.60 3.01
N PRO A 87 -18.33 8.83 3.12
CA PRO A 87 -17.19 9.31 2.35
C PRO A 87 -15.97 8.40 2.50
N VAL A 88 -15.27 8.12 1.40
CA VAL A 88 -14.08 7.25 1.39
C VAL A 88 -12.95 7.92 0.62
N PHE A 89 -11.77 7.94 1.21
CA PHE A 89 -10.55 8.34 0.51
C PHE A 89 -9.78 7.11 0.02
N VAL A 90 -9.69 6.94 -1.30
CA VAL A 90 -8.96 5.85 -1.95
C VAL A 90 -7.66 6.41 -2.52
N ALA A 91 -6.52 5.95 -1.99
CA ALA A 91 -5.20 6.43 -2.39
C ALA A 91 -4.31 5.29 -2.91
N ASN A 92 -3.50 5.57 -3.93
CA ASN A 92 -2.50 4.61 -4.44
C ASN A 92 -1.34 5.30 -5.16
N GLY A 93 -0.23 4.60 -5.39
CA GLY A 93 0.82 5.00 -6.33
C GLY A 93 0.43 4.66 -7.77
N ASP A 94 0.91 5.41 -8.75
CA ASP A 94 0.61 5.18 -10.17
C ASP A 94 1.26 3.92 -10.77
N SER A 95 2.24 3.37 -10.07
CA SER A 95 3.09 2.27 -10.52
C SER A 95 3.18 1.14 -9.49
N ASP A 96 2.17 0.98 -8.62
CA ASP A 96 2.14 -0.08 -7.60
C ASP A 96 2.04 -1.49 -8.22
N PRO A 97 3.06 -2.35 -8.08
CA PRO A 97 3.07 -3.70 -8.64
C PRO A 97 2.36 -4.73 -7.75
N MET A 98 2.05 -4.40 -6.49
CA MET A 98 1.34 -5.26 -5.55
C MET A 98 -0.17 -5.03 -5.61
N ILE A 99 -0.61 -3.77 -5.57
CA ILE A 99 -2.03 -3.39 -5.65
C ILE A 99 -2.22 -2.47 -6.85
N LEU A 100 -2.66 -3.04 -7.98
CA LEU A 100 -2.68 -2.31 -9.24
C LEU A 100 -3.59 -1.06 -9.17
N PRO A 101 -3.16 0.10 -9.71
CA PRO A 101 -3.90 1.37 -9.62
C PRO A 101 -5.33 1.32 -10.13
N HIS A 102 -5.61 0.46 -11.11
CA HIS A 102 -6.96 0.32 -11.65
C HIS A 102 -7.98 -0.20 -10.63
N TYR A 103 -7.54 -0.91 -9.59
CA TYR A 103 -8.44 -1.32 -8.50
C TYR A 103 -8.94 -0.14 -7.67
N SER A 104 -8.16 0.95 -7.56
CA SER A 104 -8.61 2.18 -6.92
C SER A 104 -9.77 2.82 -7.68
N TYR A 105 -9.68 2.86 -9.01
CA TYR A 105 -10.78 3.35 -9.85
C TYR A 105 -12.00 2.43 -9.83
N LEU A 106 -11.79 1.10 -9.80
CA LEU A 106 -12.89 0.14 -9.63
C LEU A 106 -13.65 0.35 -8.32
N LEU A 107 -12.94 0.53 -7.20
CA LEU A 107 -13.56 0.81 -5.90
C LEU A 107 -14.36 2.12 -5.95
N ALA A 108 -13.78 3.18 -6.49
CA ALA A 108 -14.45 4.48 -6.53
C ALA A 108 -15.62 4.55 -7.53
N GLY A 109 -15.62 3.71 -8.56
CA GLY A 109 -16.79 3.55 -9.42
C GLY A 109 -17.97 2.85 -8.74
N LEU A 110 -17.74 2.17 -7.61
CA LEU A 110 -18.75 1.43 -6.87
C LEU A 110 -19.17 2.11 -5.55
N ILE A 111 -18.25 2.82 -4.90
CA ILE A 111 -18.50 3.54 -3.64
C ILE A 111 -18.99 4.95 -4.00
N PRO A 112 -20.26 5.33 -3.70
CA PRO A 112 -20.86 6.57 -4.20
C PRO A 112 -20.11 7.86 -3.82
N GLN A 113 -19.51 7.88 -2.63
CA GLN A 113 -18.82 9.07 -2.08
C GLN A 113 -17.29 8.91 -2.06
N ALA A 114 -16.75 8.02 -2.89
CA ALA A 114 -15.30 7.83 -2.95
C ALA A 114 -14.60 8.98 -3.69
N GLN A 115 -13.50 9.43 -3.08
CA GLN A 115 -12.52 10.33 -3.70
C GLN A 115 -11.25 9.52 -3.98
N VAL A 116 -10.72 9.61 -5.20
CA VAL A 116 -9.49 8.91 -5.59
C VAL A 116 -8.33 9.88 -5.71
N LYS A 117 -7.19 9.53 -5.11
CA LYS A 117 -5.92 10.21 -5.30
C LYS A 117 -4.86 9.20 -5.75
N ILE A 118 -4.34 9.39 -6.95
CA ILE A 118 -3.18 8.64 -7.45
C ILE A 118 -1.94 9.53 -7.35
N TYR A 119 -0.91 9.04 -6.67
CA TYR A 119 0.35 9.75 -6.48
C TYR A 119 1.32 9.41 -7.62
N PRO A 120 1.83 10.42 -8.35
CA PRO A 120 2.69 10.19 -9.50
C PRO A 120 4.07 9.69 -9.08
N ASP A 121 4.74 8.98 -10.00
CA ASP A 121 6.10 8.46 -9.84
C ASP A 121 6.27 7.69 -8.52
N SER A 122 5.30 6.84 -8.18
CA SER A 122 5.33 6.10 -6.91
C SER A 122 4.72 4.71 -7.04
N ALA A 123 5.24 3.76 -6.28
CA ALA A 123 4.78 2.38 -6.26
C ALA A 123 4.07 2.09 -4.92
N HIS A 124 4.17 0.86 -4.40
CA HIS A 124 3.40 0.45 -3.21
C HIS A 124 3.68 1.31 -1.96
N GLY A 125 4.86 1.90 -1.86
CA GLY A 125 5.27 2.81 -0.79
C GLY A 125 4.90 4.27 -1.02
N PHE A 126 3.91 4.57 -1.88
CA PHE A 126 3.55 5.95 -2.25
C PHE A 126 3.34 6.87 -1.05
N LEU A 127 2.70 6.38 0.02
CA LEU A 127 2.44 7.17 1.23
C LEU A 127 3.71 7.48 2.02
N PHE A 128 4.76 6.65 1.90
CA PHE A 128 6.05 6.91 2.52
C PHE A 128 6.92 7.85 1.69
N GLN A 129 6.79 7.78 0.36
CA GLN A 129 7.44 8.70 -0.57
C GLN A 129 6.83 10.11 -0.47
N HIS A 130 5.52 10.20 -0.58
CA HIS A 130 4.76 11.46 -0.58
C HIS A 130 4.21 11.81 0.81
N HIS A 131 4.91 11.41 1.89
CA HIS A 131 4.37 11.43 3.26
C HIS A 131 3.77 12.78 3.72
N ALA A 132 4.40 13.90 3.36
CA ALA A 132 3.89 15.22 3.71
C ALA A 132 2.60 15.57 2.95
N GLN A 133 2.56 15.25 1.65
CA GLN A 133 1.37 15.47 0.83
C GLN A 133 0.24 14.52 1.22
N PHE A 134 0.55 13.24 1.47
CA PHE A 134 -0.44 12.26 1.93
C PHE A 134 -1.07 12.68 3.25
N ALA A 135 -0.28 13.13 4.22
CA ALA A 135 -0.81 13.66 5.48
C ALA A 135 -1.72 14.88 5.26
N ALA A 136 -1.33 15.83 4.41
CA ALA A 136 -2.15 16.99 4.09
C ALA A 136 -3.45 16.61 3.35
N ASP A 137 -3.40 15.68 2.40
CA ASP A 137 -4.58 15.19 1.68
C ASP A 137 -5.55 14.48 2.64
N VAL A 138 -5.04 13.71 3.61
CA VAL A 138 -5.86 13.09 4.67
C VAL A 138 -6.47 14.14 5.59
N GLU A 139 -5.73 15.17 6.00
CA GLU A 139 -6.26 16.29 6.80
C GLU A 139 -7.40 17.00 6.07
N VAL A 140 -7.22 17.29 4.77
CA VAL A 140 -8.26 17.88 3.91
C VAL A 140 -9.47 16.96 3.83
N PHE A 141 -9.26 15.65 3.61
CA PHE A 141 -10.35 14.69 3.59
C PHE A 141 -11.11 14.66 4.92
N LEU A 142 -10.42 14.64 6.07
CA LEU A 142 -11.08 14.57 7.39
C LEU A 142 -11.78 15.89 7.78
N SER A 143 -11.27 17.03 7.34
CA SER A 143 -11.84 18.35 7.66
C SER A 143 -13.05 18.74 6.79
N THR A 144 -13.14 18.18 5.57
CA THR A 144 -14.24 18.46 4.62
C THR A 144 -15.49 17.61 4.84
N GLN A 145 -15.47 16.67 5.79
CA GLN A 145 -16.60 15.79 6.12
C GLN A 145 -17.41 16.23 7.36
N GLN A 146 -17.43 17.54 7.64
CA GLN A 146 -18.32 18.15 8.64
C GLN A 146 -19.63 18.61 8.03
#